data_AF-A0AA39E5T7-F1
#
_entry.id   AF-A0AA39E5T7-F1
#
_cell.length_a   1.000
_cell.length_b   1.000
_cell.length_c   1.000
_cell.angle_alpha   90.00
_cell.angle_beta   90.00
_cell.angle_gamma   90.00
#
_symmetry.space_group_name_H-M   'P 1'
#
loop_
_entity.id
_entity.type
_entity.pdbx_description
1 polymer ?
#
loop_
_entity_poly.entity_id
_entity_poly.type
_entity_poly.pdbx_seq_one_letter_code
_entity_poly.pdbx_strand_id
1 'polypeptide(L)'
;MSLLADLQNINLSVSTEKIIAEYIWIGGSGNDLRSKARTLSGPVTDPAKLPKWNYDGSSTGQAPGEDSEVILYPQAIFKDPFRRGDNILVMCDAYTPGGEPIPTNKRFNAAKIFSHPEVAAEVPWYGIEQEYTLLQKDVSWPLGWPVGGFPGPQGPYYCGIGADKAFGRDIVDAHYKACLYAGINISGINGEVMPGQWEFQVGPAVGISAGDELWVARYILERITEIAGVVVSFDPKPIKGDWNGAGAHTNYR
;
A
#
# COMPACT_ATOMS: atom_id res chain seq x y z
N MET A 1 -16.69 8.95 23.02
CA MET A 1 -15.67 9.00 21.95
C MET A 1 -14.49 9.82 22.46
N SER A 2 -13.26 9.49 22.03
CA SER A 2 -12.03 10.12 22.53
C SER A 2 -11.82 11.50 21.89
N LEU A 3 -11.43 12.51 22.69
CA LEU A 3 -11.09 13.86 22.23
C LEU A 3 -10.07 13.86 21.07
N LEU A 4 -9.18 12.85 21.02
CA LEU A 4 -8.19 12.75 19.96
C LEU A 4 -8.79 12.33 18.61
N ALA A 5 -9.74 11.38 18.64
CA ALA A 5 -10.40 10.93 17.42
C ALA A 5 -11.28 12.02 16.82
N ASP A 6 -11.88 12.88 17.66
CA ASP A 6 -12.66 14.03 17.19
C ASP A 6 -11.78 15.02 16.41
N LEU A 7 -10.55 15.29 16.89
CA LEU A 7 -9.58 16.15 16.21
C LEU A 7 -9.08 15.53 14.90
N GLN A 8 -8.80 14.22 14.89
CA GLN A 8 -8.34 13.51 13.68
C GLN A 8 -9.39 13.50 12.57
N ASN A 9 -10.69 13.60 12.93
CA ASN A 9 -11.81 13.48 12.01
C ASN A 9 -12.51 14.81 11.72
N ILE A 10 -11.87 15.95 12.03
CA ILE A 10 -12.39 17.26 11.67
C ILE A 10 -12.61 17.32 10.16
N ASN A 11 -13.83 17.66 9.76
CA ASN A 11 -14.12 17.94 8.36
C ASN A 11 -13.52 19.31 7.98
N LEU A 12 -12.44 19.31 7.19
CA LEU A 12 -11.80 20.56 6.77
C LEU A 12 -12.66 21.37 5.77
N SER A 13 -13.59 20.71 5.06
CA SER A 13 -14.39 21.35 4.00
C SER A 13 -15.35 22.43 4.51
N VAL A 14 -15.66 22.45 5.82
CA VAL A 14 -16.50 23.49 6.43
C VAL A 14 -15.71 24.74 6.79
N SER A 15 -14.37 24.69 6.72
CA SER A 15 -13.48 25.74 7.21
C SER A 15 -12.60 26.36 6.13
N THR A 16 -12.20 25.57 5.12
CA THR A 16 -11.28 26.02 4.06
C THR A 16 -11.37 25.12 2.83
N GLU A 17 -10.95 25.65 1.67
CA GLU A 17 -10.77 24.87 0.44
C GLU A 17 -9.43 24.10 0.40
N LYS A 18 -8.53 24.36 1.35
CA LYS A 18 -7.23 23.68 1.39
C LYS A 18 -7.40 22.18 1.60
N ILE A 19 -6.55 21.41 0.92
CA ILE A 19 -6.50 19.96 1.08
C ILE A 19 -5.13 19.51 1.58
N ILE A 20 -5.07 18.29 2.10
CA ILE A 20 -3.85 17.59 2.46
C ILE A 20 -3.56 16.54 1.37
N ALA A 21 -2.35 16.56 0.83
CA ALA A 21 -1.85 15.58 -0.11
C ALA A 21 -0.71 14.78 0.54
N GLU A 22 -0.91 13.47 0.70
CA GLU A 22 0.07 12.51 1.22
C GLU A 22 0.89 11.94 0.05
N TYR A 23 2.15 12.35 -0.08
CA TYR A 23 3.05 11.87 -1.13
C TYR A 23 3.67 10.57 -0.66
N ILE A 24 3.45 9.49 -1.42
CA ILE A 24 3.89 8.13 -1.13
C ILE A 24 4.97 7.73 -2.13
N TRP A 25 6.04 7.08 -1.67
CA TRP A 25 7.09 6.54 -2.54
C TRP A 25 7.69 5.25 -1.98
N ILE A 26 8.41 4.53 -2.83
CA ILE A 26 9.16 3.31 -2.48
C ILE A 26 10.57 3.72 -2.05
N GLY A 27 11.00 3.24 -0.88
CA GLY A 27 12.30 3.50 -0.28
C GLY A 27 13.45 2.67 -0.87
N GLY A 28 14.62 2.75 -0.22
CA GLY A 28 15.87 2.17 -0.73
C GLY A 28 15.92 0.65 -0.72
N SER A 29 15.09 -0.03 0.10
CA SER A 29 15.04 -1.50 0.06
C SER A 29 14.29 -2.02 -1.18
N GLY A 30 13.52 -1.15 -1.84
CA GLY A 30 12.59 -1.54 -2.91
C GLY A 30 11.27 -2.14 -2.43
N ASN A 31 11.12 -2.38 -1.11
CA ASN A 31 9.90 -2.92 -0.49
C ASN A 31 9.31 -1.99 0.58
N ASP A 32 10.13 -1.14 1.20
CA ASP A 32 9.68 -0.20 2.24
C ASP A 32 8.91 0.97 1.63
N LEU A 33 7.70 1.23 2.11
CA LEU A 33 6.92 2.40 1.74
C LEU A 33 7.21 3.57 2.67
N ARG A 34 7.28 4.77 2.11
CA ARG A 34 7.48 6.02 2.83
C ARG A 34 6.43 7.02 2.40
N SER A 35 6.04 7.92 3.29
CA SER A 35 5.17 9.02 2.91
C SER A 35 5.41 10.28 3.74
N LYS A 36 4.95 11.42 3.20
CA LYS A 36 4.80 12.66 3.95
C LYS A 36 3.70 13.53 3.35
N ALA A 37 3.09 14.37 4.17
CA ALA A 37 1.97 15.21 3.77
C ALA A 37 2.33 16.68 3.56
N ARG A 38 1.71 17.33 2.57
CA ARG A 38 1.70 18.79 2.42
C ARG A 38 0.28 19.34 2.30
N THR A 39 0.12 20.61 2.63
CA THR A 39 -1.10 21.37 2.32
C THR A 39 -1.03 21.90 0.88
N LEU A 40 -2.12 21.76 0.14
CA LEU A 40 -2.36 22.40 -1.15
C LEU A 40 -3.49 23.43 -1.02
N SER A 41 -3.54 24.40 -1.92
CA SER A 41 -4.51 25.51 -1.86
C SER A 41 -5.94 25.09 -2.19
N GLY A 42 -6.13 23.97 -2.89
CA GLY A 42 -7.43 23.48 -3.33
C GLY A 42 -7.38 22.05 -3.86
N PRO A 43 -8.54 21.45 -4.18
CA PRO A 43 -8.64 20.11 -4.74
C PRO A 43 -7.89 19.95 -6.08
N VAL A 44 -7.26 18.79 -6.28
CA VAL A 44 -6.54 18.44 -7.51
C VAL A 44 -6.92 17.02 -7.93
N THR A 45 -7.31 16.85 -9.21
CA THR A 45 -7.71 15.56 -9.78
C THR A 45 -6.76 15.04 -10.86
N ASP A 46 -5.85 15.89 -11.35
CA ASP A 46 -4.87 15.57 -12.38
C ASP A 46 -3.46 15.51 -11.74
N PRO A 47 -2.80 14.34 -11.71
CA PRO A 47 -1.45 14.20 -11.16
C PRO A 47 -0.44 15.19 -11.74
N ALA A 48 -0.55 15.57 -13.02
CA ALA A 48 0.38 16.49 -13.67
C ALA A 48 0.29 17.93 -13.12
N LYS A 49 -0.81 18.28 -12.43
CA LYS A 49 -0.99 19.59 -11.78
C LYS A 49 -0.47 19.61 -10.34
N LEU A 50 -0.08 18.47 -9.78
CA LEU A 50 0.52 18.42 -8.46
C LEU A 50 1.97 18.92 -8.53
N PRO A 51 2.41 19.72 -7.56
CA PRO A 51 3.80 20.15 -7.50
C PRO A 51 4.69 18.94 -7.26
N LYS A 52 5.82 18.87 -7.97
CA LYS A 52 6.95 18.01 -7.57
C LYS A 52 7.35 18.35 -6.14
N TRP A 53 7.92 17.37 -5.45
CA TRP A 53 8.47 17.58 -4.13
C TRP A 53 9.81 16.87 -4.01
N ASN A 54 10.44 16.93 -2.85
CA ASN A 54 11.72 16.32 -2.59
C ASN A 54 11.71 15.63 -1.23
N TYR A 55 12.68 14.79 -0.94
CA TYR A 55 12.95 14.26 0.39
C TYR A 55 14.45 14.02 0.57
N ASP A 56 14.84 13.74 1.82
CA ASP A 56 16.20 13.33 2.16
C ASP A 56 16.39 11.84 1.84
N GLY A 57 16.99 11.55 0.70
CA GLY A 57 17.32 10.22 0.22
C GLY A 57 18.40 9.53 1.04
N SER A 58 19.23 10.24 1.81
CA SER A 58 20.21 9.61 2.69
C SER A 58 19.53 8.85 3.83
N SER A 59 18.40 9.38 4.32
CA SER A 59 17.54 8.77 5.35
C SER A 59 16.71 7.58 4.85
N THR A 60 16.78 7.26 3.55
CA THR A 60 16.10 6.12 2.94
C THR A 60 17.05 5.20 2.17
N GLY A 61 18.36 5.45 2.19
CA GLY A 61 19.36 4.68 1.44
C GLY A 61 19.27 4.86 -0.08
N GLN A 62 18.80 6.02 -0.55
CA GLN A 62 18.58 6.34 -1.97
C GLN A 62 19.52 7.43 -2.51
N ALA A 63 20.26 8.11 -1.64
CA ALA A 63 21.24 9.13 -2.01
C ALA A 63 22.38 9.20 -0.97
N PRO A 64 23.61 9.60 -1.36
CA PRO A 64 24.69 9.84 -0.40
C PRO A 64 24.42 11.08 0.47
N GLY A 65 25.20 11.27 1.54
CA GLY A 65 25.02 12.38 2.47
C GLY A 65 25.35 13.75 1.88
N GLU A 66 26.37 13.85 1.02
CA GLU A 66 26.77 15.12 0.40
C GLU A 66 25.82 15.64 -0.70
N ASP A 67 24.98 14.78 -1.27
CA ASP A 67 23.95 15.12 -2.27
C ASP A 67 22.71 14.26 -2.01
N SER A 68 22.00 14.61 -0.93
CA SER A 68 20.96 13.75 -0.37
C SER A 68 19.58 13.98 -0.98
N GLU A 69 19.41 14.98 -1.83
CA GLU A 69 18.09 15.35 -2.35
C GLU A 69 17.59 14.34 -3.39
N VAL A 70 16.38 13.83 -3.19
CA VAL A 70 15.67 13.01 -4.18
C VAL A 70 14.31 13.64 -4.47
N ILE A 71 13.94 13.70 -5.74
CA ILE A 71 12.75 14.40 -6.24
C ILE A 71 11.61 13.42 -6.47
N LEU A 72 10.45 13.74 -5.92
CA LEU A 72 9.18 13.04 -6.08
C LEU A 72 8.37 13.62 -7.23
N TYR A 73 7.99 12.75 -8.15
CA TYR A 73 7.15 13.07 -9.29
C TYR A 73 5.77 12.44 -9.03
N PRO A 74 4.69 13.24 -8.92
CA PRO A 74 3.34 12.72 -8.78
C PRO A 74 2.90 11.91 -9.99
N GLN A 75 2.34 10.73 -9.78
CA GLN A 75 1.97 9.81 -10.87
C GLN A 75 0.50 9.39 -10.84
N ALA A 76 -0.04 9.07 -9.67
CA ALA A 76 -1.44 8.70 -9.51
C ALA A 76 -2.03 9.35 -8.24
N ILE A 77 -3.32 9.69 -8.31
CA ILE A 77 -4.08 10.30 -7.22
C ILE A 77 -5.15 9.31 -6.77
N PHE A 78 -5.28 9.13 -5.46
CA PHE A 78 -6.32 8.36 -4.82
C PHE A 78 -6.94 9.19 -3.69
N LYS A 79 -8.17 8.91 -3.29
CA LYS A 79 -8.76 9.56 -2.11
C LYS A 79 -8.10 9.03 -0.84
N ASP A 80 -7.82 9.90 0.13
CA ASP A 80 -7.26 9.50 1.42
C ASP A 80 -8.37 8.92 2.33
N PRO A 81 -8.39 7.59 2.60
CA PRO A 81 -9.43 6.98 3.44
C PRO A 81 -9.27 7.33 4.93
N PHE A 82 -8.11 7.82 5.35
CA PHE A 82 -7.81 8.17 6.73
C PHE A 82 -8.27 9.59 7.05
N ARG A 83 -7.88 10.54 6.20
CA ARG A 83 -8.24 11.96 6.37
C ARG A 83 -9.60 12.33 5.80
N ARG A 84 -10.09 11.56 4.81
CA ARG A 84 -11.40 11.73 4.15
C ARG A 84 -11.57 13.11 3.51
N GLY A 85 -12.78 13.45 3.07
CA GLY A 85 -13.06 14.70 2.36
C GLY A 85 -12.28 14.79 1.04
N ASP A 86 -11.79 15.98 0.72
CA ASP A 86 -11.03 16.25 -0.52
C ASP A 86 -9.52 15.95 -0.39
N ASN A 87 -9.10 15.33 0.70
CA ASN A 87 -7.71 14.93 0.92
C ASN A 87 -7.33 13.73 0.04
N ILE A 88 -6.07 13.68 -0.38
CA ILE A 88 -5.59 12.72 -1.38
C ILE A 88 -4.32 11.99 -0.95
N LEU A 89 -4.20 10.76 -1.41
CA LEU A 89 -2.94 10.03 -1.51
C LEU A 89 -2.36 10.24 -2.91
N VAL A 90 -1.04 10.41 -2.99
CA VAL A 90 -0.33 10.68 -4.23
C VAL A 90 0.79 9.65 -4.37
N MET A 91 0.58 8.66 -5.23
CA MET A 91 1.66 7.72 -5.57
C MET A 91 2.69 8.46 -6.43
N CYS A 92 3.95 8.43 -5.99
CA CYS A 92 5.06 9.09 -6.66
C CYS A 92 6.10 8.07 -7.09
N ASP A 93 6.85 8.42 -8.14
CA ASP A 93 8.16 7.83 -8.42
C ASP A 93 9.27 8.86 -8.17
N ALA A 94 10.51 8.38 -8.15
CA ALA A 94 11.65 9.09 -7.57
C ALA A 94 12.79 9.28 -8.58
N TYR A 95 13.41 10.47 -8.54
CA TYR A 95 14.44 10.92 -9.46
C TYR A 95 15.55 11.67 -8.73
N THR A 96 16.74 11.70 -9.32
CA THR A 96 17.80 12.63 -8.92
C THR A 96 17.37 14.08 -9.22
N PRO A 97 18.04 15.09 -8.63
CA PRO A 97 17.82 16.50 -8.99
C PRO A 97 18.06 16.79 -10.48
N GLY A 98 18.94 16.01 -11.12
CA GLY A 98 19.19 16.07 -12.56
C GLY A 98 18.07 15.52 -13.45
N GLY A 99 17.04 14.89 -12.86
CA GLY A 99 15.90 14.33 -13.58
C GLY A 99 16.06 12.87 -14.02
N GLU A 100 17.08 12.18 -13.53
CA GLU A 100 17.32 10.76 -13.84
C GLU A 100 16.59 9.85 -12.83
N PRO A 101 15.94 8.75 -13.27
CA PRO A 101 15.29 7.82 -12.34
C PRO A 101 16.34 7.16 -11.43
N ILE A 102 16.10 7.19 -10.12
CA ILE A 102 17.01 6.51 -9.18
C ILE A 102 16.95 4.97 -9.34
N PRO A 103 17.96 4.19 -8.90
CA PRO A 103 18.00 2.75 -9.15
C PRO A 103 16.80 1.96 -8.62
N THR A 104 16.14 2.41 -7.56
CA THR A 104 14.93 1.80 -7.00
C THR A 104 13.64 2.26 -7.69
N ASN A 105 13.68 3.25 -8.59
CA ASN A 105 12.54 3.62 -9.43
C ASN A 105 12.33 2.58 -10.54
N LYS A 106 11.52 1.57 -10.25
CA LYS A 106 11.12 0.55 -11.25
C LYS A 106 9.96 1.00 -12.13
N ARG A 107 9.20 2.00 -11.69
CA ARG A 107 8.04 2.53 -12.40
C ARG A 107 8.43 3.15 -13.73
N PHE A 108 9.55 3.88 -13.79
CA PHE A 108 10.00 4.57 -15.01
C PHE A 108 10.11 3.64 -16.24
N ASN A 109 10.77 2.50 -16.09
CA ASN A 109 10.91 1.54 -17.20
C ASN A 109 9.59 0.83 -17.52
N ALA A 110 8.78 0.50 -16.51
CA ALA A 110 7.45 -0.05 -16.73
C ALA A 110 6.56 0.93 -17.51
N ALA A 111 6.61 2.22 -17.17
CA ALA A 111 5.87 3.27 -17.87
C ALA A 111 6.29 3.38 -19.34
N LYS A 112 7.58 3.22 -19.66
CA LYS A 112 8.07 3.18 -21.05
C LYS A 112 7.49 2.01 -21.83
N ILE A 113 7.44 0.81 -21.23
CA ILE A 113 6.86 -0.38 -21.87
C ILE A 113 5.37 -0.17 -22.15
N PHE A 114 4.60 0.28 -21.15
CA PHE A 114 3.16 0.50 -21.31
C PHE A 114 2.81 1.70 -22.19
N SER A 115 3.75 2.62 -22.40
CA SER A 115 3.60 3.73 -23.36
C SER A 115 3.97 3.34 -24.79
N HIS A 116 4.53 2.14 -25.02
CA HIS A 116 4.85 1.69 -26.36
C HIS A 116 3.54 1.48 -27.17
N PRO A 117 3.39 2.04 -28.37
CA PRO A 117 2.12 2.03 -29.11
C PRO A 117 1.51 0.64 -29.31
N GLU A 118 2.35 -0.37 -29.58
CA GLU A 118 1.90 -1.76 -29.75
C GLU A 118 1.37 -2.35 -28.45
N VAL A 119 2.01 -2.07 -27.30
CA VAL A 119 1.54 -2.54 -25.98
C VAL A 119 0.27 -1.81 -25.58
N ALA A 120 0.22 -0.49 -25.80
CA ALA A 120 -0.95 0.32 -25.48
C ALA A 120 -2.18 -0.09 -26.30
N ALA A 121 -1.98 -0.52 -27.56
CA ALA A 121 -3.06 -0.99 -28.43
C ALA A 121 -3.67 -2.33 -27.98
N GLU A 122 -2.88 -3.21 -27.35
CA GLU A 122 -3.35 -4.49 -26.82
C GLU A 122 -4.14 -4.34 -25.51
N VAL A 123 -4.02 -3.20 -24.81
CA VAL A 123 -4.71 -2.90 -23.54
C VAL A 123 -4.48 -4.03 -22.51
N PRO A 124 -3.22 -4.29 -22.09
CA PRO A 124 -2.90 -5.41 -21.21
C PRO A 124 -3.57 -5.27 -19.85
N TRP A 125 -4.27 -6.32 -19.41
CA TRP A 125 -4.96 -6.35 -18.12
C TRP A 125 -4.19 -7.21 -17.12
N TYR A 126 -4.15 -6.73 -15.88
CA TYR A 126 -3.52 -7.42 -14.76
C TYR A 126 -4.50 -7.60 -13.62
N GLY A 127 -4.51 -8.79 -13.02
CA GLY A 127 -5.12 -9.06 -11.73
C GLY A 127 -4.07 -9.64 -10.80
N ILE A 128 -3.74 -8.96 -9.71
CA ILE A 128 -2.66 -9.36 -8.80
C ILE A 128 -3.25 -9.75 -7.44
N GLU A 129 -2.92 -10.96 -7.00
CA GLU A 129 -3.35 -11.60 -5.76
C GLU A 129 -2.26 -11.41 -4.70
N GLN A 130 -2.42 -10.45 -3.79
CA GLN A 130 -1.43 -10.15 -2.75
C GLN A 130 -1.72 -10.92 -1.48
N GLU A 131 -0.91 -11.93 -1.18
CA GLU A 131 -0.92 -12.59 0.11
C GLU A 131 -0.05 -11.85 1.13
N TYR A 132 -0.44 -11.87 2.39
CA TYR A 132 0.31 -11.25 3.49
C TYR A 132 0.01 -11.94 4.81
N THR A 133 0.90 -11.73 5.79
CA THR A 133 0.71 -12.28 7.15
C THR A 133 0.69 -11.16 8.18
N LEU A 134 -0.28 -11.21 9.08
CA LEU A 134 -0.40 -10.32 10.22
C LEU A 134 0.38 -10.89 11.41
N LEU A 135 1.22 -10.06 12.02
CA LEU A 135 2.13 -10.41 13.10
C LEU A 135 1.87 -9.56 14.34
N GLN A 136 1.95 -10.21 15.49
CA GLN A 136 1.96 -9.58 16.80
C GLN A 136 3.22 -8.71 16.93
N LYS A 137 3.03 -7.42 17.23
CA LYS A 137 4.08 -6.40 17.21
C LYS A 137 5.31 -6.73 18.06
N ASP A 138 5.11 -7.20 19.27
CA ASP A 138 6.20 -7.32 20.26
C ASP A 138 7.04 -8.60 20.10
N VAL A 139 6.48 -9.62 19.45
CA VAL A 139 7.10 -10.96 19.35
C VAL A 139 7.33 -11.41 17.91
N SER A 140 6.92 -10.62 16.91
CA SER A 140 6.99 -10.95 15.49
C SER A 140 6.44 -12.33 15.16
N TRP A 141 5.35 -12.71 15.84
CA TRP A 141 4.70 -14.01 15.71
C TRP A 141 3.30 -13.85 15.12
N PRO A 142 2.77 -14.78 14.31
CA PRO A 142 1.53 -14.53 13.60
C PRO A 142 0.34 -14.29 14.54
N LEU A 143 -0.59 -13.45 14.10
CA LEU A 143 -1.78 -13.13 14.86
C LEU A 143 -2.64 -14.39 15.04
N GLY A 144 -3.09 -14.64 16.27
CA GLY A 144 -3.84 -15.87 16.62
C GLY A 144 -2.98 -17.05 17.03
N TRP A 145 -1.65 -16.96 16.90
CA TRP A 145 -0.76 -18.02 17.37
C TRP A 145 -0.43 -17.84 18.86
N PRO A 146 -0.34 -18.93 19.63
CA PRO A 146 0.16 -18.86 21.00
C PRO A 146 1.63 -18.44 20.98
N VAL A 147 2.01 -17.51 21.87
CA VAL A 147 3.40 -17.04 21.97
C VAL A 147 4.33 -18.20 22.28
N GLY A 148 5.34 -18.43 21.42
CA GLY A 148 6.28 -19.54 21.55
C GLY A 148 5.71 -20.92 21.18
N GLY A 149 4.50 -20.97 20.61
CA GLY A 149 3.86 -22.21 20.18
C GLY A 149 3.22 -22.10 18.81
N PHE A 150 2.55 -23.18 18.43
CA PHE A 150 1.82 -23.31 17.17
C PHE A 150 0.32 -23.49 17.45
N PRO A 151 -0.56 -22.97 16.59
CA PRO A 151 -1.98 -23.28 16.63
C PRO A 151 -2.22 -24.74 16.18
N GLY A 152 -3.48 -25.15 16.08
CA GLY A 152 -3.82 -26.44 15.46
C GLY A 152 -3.31 -26.54 14.01
N PRO A 153 -3.22 -27.76 13.44
CA PRO A 153 -2.74 -27.95 12.07
C PRO A 153 -3.57 -27.16 11.04
N GLN A 154 -2.95 -26.84 9.90
CA GLN A 154 -3.61 -26.18 8.77
C GLN A 154 -4.88 -26.95 8.34
N GLY A 155 -5.92 -26.24 7.92
CA GLY A 155 -7.20 -26.84 7.54
C GLY A 155 -8.41 -25.94 7.82
N PRO A 156 -8.68 -25.57 9.08
CA PRO A 156 -9.88 -24.80 9.43
C PRO A 156 -9.81 -23.30 9.10
N TYR A 157 -8.64 -22.80 8.68
CA TYR A 157 -8.36 -21.37 8.59
C TYR A 157 -8.74 -20.77 7.23
N TYR A 158 -8.47 -21.49 6.13
CA TYR A 158 -8.80 -21.04 4.77
C TYR A 158 -10.30 -20.75 4.65
N CYS A 159 -10.64 -19.51 4.32
CA CYS A 159 -12.03 -19.00 4.29
C CYS A 159 -12.84 -19.27 5.58
N GLY A 160 -12.16 -19.45 6.72
CA GLY A 160 -12.78 -19.81 7.99
C GLY A 160 -13.54 -18.66 8.65
N ILE A 161 -14.51 -19.01 9.51
CA ILE A 161 -15.25 -18.07 10.36
C ILE A 161 -15.22 -18.53 11.82
N GLY A 162 -15.22 -17.56 12.74
CA GLY A 162 -15.14 -17.79 14.19
C GLY A 162 -13.82 -17.30 14.79
N ALA A 163 -13.87 -16.98 16.08
CA ALA A 163 -12.76 -16.39 16.83
C ALA A 163 -11.53 -17.33 16.96
N ASP A 164 -11.74 -18.62 16.76
CA ASP A 164 -10.73 -19.68 16.79
C ASP A 164 -10.07 -19.94 15.42
N LYS A 165 -10.51 -19.25 14.35
CA LYS A 165 -10.08 -19.51 12.96
C LYS A 165 -9.64 -18.25 12.22
N ALA A 166 -10.39 -17.16 12.34
CA ALA A 166 -10.19 -15.94 11.56
C ALA A 166 -9.60 -14.80 12.41
N PHE A 167 -8.29 -14.62 12.34
CA PHE A 167 -7.54 -13.65 13.14
C PHE A 167 -7.24 -12.38 12.33
N GLY A 168 -7.73 -11.22 12.78
CA GLY A 168 -7.46 -9.93 12.12
C GLY A 168 -8.47 -9.53 11.02
N ARG A 169 -9.67 -10.10 11.02
CA ARG A 169 -10.72 -9.76 10.03
C ARG A 169 -11.13 -8.29 10.06
N ASP A 170 -11.03 -7.64 11.21
CA ASP A 170 -11.25 -6.21 11.38
C ASP A 170 -10.30 -5.35 10.52
N ILE A 171 -9.01 -5.71 10.48
CA ILE A 171 -8.00 -5.09 9.63
C ILE A 171 -8.36 -5.31 8.15
N VAL A 172 -8.73 -6.54 7.79
CA VAL A 172 -9.01 -6.94 6.40
C VAL A 172 -10.25 -6.23 5.86
N ASP A 173 -11.35 -6.23 6.61
CA ASP A 173 -12.60 -5.58 6.19
C ASP A 173 -12.47 -4.05 6.16
N ALA A 174 -11.66 -3.47 7.06
CA ALA A 174 -11.33 -2.04 7.02
C ALA A 174 -10.50 -1.70 5.78
N HIS A 175 -9.48 -2.51 5.47
CA HIS A 175 -8.64 -2.36 4.28
C HIS A 175 -9.44 -2.45 2.99
N TYR A 176 -10.36 -3.42 2.91
CA TYR A 176 -11.19 -3.60 1.73
C TYR A 176 -12.03 -2.34 1.45
N LYS A 177 -12.73 -1.82 2.48
CA LYS A 177 -13.50 -0.58 2.35
C LYS A 177 -12.64 0.65 2.07
N ALA A 178 -11.46 0.73 2.68
CA ALA A 178 -10.53 1.83 2.47
C ALA A 178 -10.00 1.88 1.03
N CYS A 179 -9.68 0.72 0.44
CA CYS A 179 -9.29 0.62 -0.96
C CYS A 179 -10.41 1.02 -1.91
N LEU A 180 -11.64 0.52 -1.68
CA LEU A 180 -12.83 0.94 -2.45
C LEU A 180 -13.06 2.45 -2.36
N TYR A 181 -12.96 3.04 -1.16
CA TYR A 181 -13.09 4.48 -0.96
C TYR A 181 -11.99 5.26 -1.71
N ALA A 182 -10.75 4.76 -1.67
CA ALA A 182 -9.60 5.38 -2.32
C ALA A 182 -9.71 5.37 -3.86
N GLY A 183 -10.52 4.46 -4.42
CA GLY A 183 -10.68 4.26 -5.85
C GLY A 183 -9.76 3.18 -6.43
N ILE A 184 -9.17 2.33 -5.58
CA ILE A 184 -8.42 1.15 -6.01
C ILE A 184 -9.42 0.09 -6.50
N ASN A 185 -9.12 -0.56 -7.61
CA ASN A 185 -9.91 -1.64 -8.18
C ASN A 185 -9.66 -2.97 -7.44
N ILE A 186 -9.90 -2.98 -6.14
CA ILE A 186 -9.85 -4.18 -5.31
C ILE A 186 -11.06 -5.07 -5.62
N SER A 187 -10.81 -6.31 -6.04
CA SER A 187 -11.85 -7.22 -6.55
C SER A 187 -12.28 -8.29 -5.55
N GLY A 188 -11.48 -8.56 -4.52
CA GLY A 188 -11.84 -9.53 -3.49
C GLY A 188 -10.83 -9.61 -2.34
N ILE A 189 -11.20 -10.43 -1.35
CA ILE A 189 -10.40 -10.79 -0.18
C ILE A 189 -10.73 -12.23 0.23
N ASN A 190 -9.78 -12.92 0.86
CA ASN A 190 -10.02 -14.18 1.57
C ASN A 190 -9.04 -14.39 2.72
N GLY A 191 -9.45 -15.22 3.69
CA GLY A 191 -8.54 -15.76 4.70
C GLY A 191 -7.74 -16.90 4.08
N GLU A 192 -6.43 -16.88 4.26
CA GLU A 192 -5.52 -17.86 3.68
C GLU A 192 -5.33 -19.10 4.57
N VAL A 193 -4.55 -20.06 4.07
CA VAL A 193 -4.37 -21.37 4.72
C VAL A 193 -3.70 -21.27 6.09
N MET A 194 -2.72 -20.36 6.25
CA MET A 194 -2.02 -20.18 7.52
C MET A 194 -2.81 -19.23 8.46
N PRO A 195 -2.92 -19.49 9.77
CA PRO A 195 -3.63 -18.61 10.68
C PRO A 195 -2.95 -17.24 10.77
N GLY A 196 -3.73 -16.17 10.57
CA GLY A 196 -3.22 -14.80 10.49
C GLY A 196 -2.72 -14.41 9.09
N GLN A 197 -2.77 -15.32 8.11
CA GLN A 197 -2.50 -15.04 6.71
C GLN A 197 -3.80 -14.68 5.98
N TRP A 198 -3.69 -13.74 5.05
CA TRP A 198 -4.80 -13.19 4.28
C TRP A 198 -4.36 -12.85 2.87
N GLU A 199 -5.34 -12.67 1.99
CA GLU A 199 -5.12 -12.23 0.63
C GLU A 199 -6.10 -11.11 0.25
N PHE A 200 -5.64 -10.18 -0.58
CA PHE A 200 -6.50 -9.27 -1.34
C PHE A 200 -6.13 -9.29 -2.82
N GLN A 201 -7.13 -9.12 -3.69
CA GLN A 201 -6.93 -9.09 -5.14
C GLN A 201 -7.16 -7.69 -5.70
N VAL A 202 -6.23 -7.19 -6.53
CA VAL A 202 -6.37 -5.92 -7.26
C VAL A 202 -6.46 -6.22 -8.75
N GLY A 203 -7.53 -5.75 -9.39
CA GLY A 203 -7.72 -5.82 -10.83
C GLY A 203 -9.11 -6.33 -11.25
N PRO A 204 -9.42 -6.29 -12.56
CA PRO A 204 -8.49 -6.02 -13.65
C PRO A 204 -8.06 -4.55 -13.72
N ALA A 205 -6.75 -4.29 -13.75
CA ALA A 205 -6.16 -2.95 -13.91
C ALA A 205 -5.29 -2.92 -15.18
N VAL A 206 -5.29 -1.79 -15.89
CA VAL A 206 -4.65 -1.67 -17.21
C VAL A 206 -3.23 -1.15 -17.09
N GLY A 207 -2.26 -1.89 -17.62
CA GLY A 207 -0.88 -1.45 -17.76
C GLY A 207 -0.28 -0.88 -16.47
N ILE A 208 0.21 0.37 -16.53
CA ILE A 208 0.93 1.02 -15.42
C ILE A 208 0.09 1.18 -14.15
N SER A 209 -1.24 1.30 -14.29
CA SER A 209 -2.14 1.47 -13.13
C SER A 209 -2.16 0.27 -12.20
N ALA A 210 -1.93 -0.94 -12.70
CA ALA A 210 -1.88 -2.15 -11.88
C ALA A 210 -0.78 -2.07 -10.80
N GLY A 211 0.38 -1.53 -11.16
CA GLY A 211 1.47 -1.30 -10.21
C GLY A 211 1.15 -0.17 -9.23
N ASP A 212 0.61 0.95 -9.73
CA ASP A 212 0.27 2.10 -8.90
C ASP A 212 -0.79 1.73 -7.84
N GLU A 213 -1.85 1.03 -8.25
CA GLU A 213 -2.91 0.57 -7.36
C GLU A 213 -2.44 -0.44 -6.31
N LEU A 214 -1.62 -1.43 -6.71
CA LEU A 214 -1.09 -2.43 -5.77
C LEU A 214 -0.21 -1.79 -4.68
N TRP A 215 0.65 -0.84 -5.05
CA TRP A 215 1.49 -0.14 -4.08
C TRP A 215 0.68 0.71 -3.10
N VAL A 216 -0.37 1.40 -3.58
CA VAL A 216 -1.25 2.17 -2.69
C VAL A 216 -2.13 1.25 -1.85
N ALA A 217 -2.53 0.09 -2.36
CA ALA A 217 -3.23 -0.92 -1.57
C ALA A 217 -2.36 -1.44 -0.41
N ARG A 218 -1.07 -1.70 -0.66
CA ARG A 218 -0.08 -2.04 0.39
C ARG A 218 0.09 -0.91 1.41
N TYR A 219 0.19 0.34 0.94
CA TYR A 219 0.27 1.50 1.83
C TYR A 219 -0.93 1.61 2.77
N ILE A 220 -2.15 1.45 2.23
CA ILE A 220 -3.37 1.51 3.03
C ILE A 220 -3.40 0.37 4.06
N LEU A 221 -2.99 -0.85 3.66
CA LEU A 221 -2.93 -2.00 4.57
C LEU A 221 -1.99 -1.74 5.74
N GLU A 222 -0.76 -1.31 5.45
CA GLU A 222 0.26 -1.08 6.47
C GLU A 222 -0.13 0.05 7.45
N ARG A 223 -0.76 1.11 6.93
CA ARG A 223 -1.34 2.20 7.76
C ARG A 223 -2.52 1.74 8.63
N ILE A 224 -3.33 0.78 8.16
CA ILE A 224 -4.40 0.19 8.99
C ILE A 224 -3.81 -0.70 10.08
N THR A 225 -2.78 -1.49 9.75
CA THR A 225 -2.09 -2.32 10.76
C THR A 225 -1.37 -1.48 11.81
N GLU A 226 -0.84 -0.30 11.43
CA GLU A 226 -0.32 0.70 12.37
C GLU A 226 -1.38 1.13 13.40
N ILE A 227 -2.60 1.44 12.95
CA ILE A 227 -3.73 1.81 13.82
C ILE A 227 -4.11 0.64 14.75
N ALA A 228 -4.09 -0.58 14.24
CA ALA A 228 -4.41 -1.79 14.99
C ALA A 228 -3.28 -2.24 15.95
N GLY A 229 -2.08 -1.65 15.86
CA GLY A 229 -0.91 -2.09 16.62
C GLY A 229 -0.39 -3.48 16.18
N VAL A 230 -0.59 -3.83 14.91
CA VAL A 230 -0.19 -5.09 14.28
C VAL A 230 0.90 -4.81 13.24
N VAL A 231 1.78 -5.77 13.00
CA VAL A 231 2.80 -5.69 11.95
C VAL A 231 2.32 -6.51 10.75
N VAL A 232 2.50 -6.00 9.53
CA VAL A 232 2.25 -6.76 8.30
C VAL A 232 3.58 -7.25 7.71
N SER A 233 3.58 -8.46 7.17
CA SER A 233 4.69 -9.00 6.40
C SER A 233 4.23 -9.42 5.01
N PHE A 234 4.99 -9.00 3.99
CA PHE A 234 4.91 -9.48 2.61
C PHE A 234 6.06 -10.47 2.29
N ASP A 235 6.79 -10.95 3.30
CA ASP A 235 7.82 -11.97 3.11
C ASP A 235 7.16 -13.27 2.60
N PRO A 236 7.69 -13.92 1.56
CA PRO A 236 7.11 -15.14 1.00
C PRO A 236 7.14 -16.34 1.96
N LYS A 237 7.94 -16.27 3.04
CA LYS A 237 8.05 -17.31 4.05
C LYS A 237 8.24 -16.70 5.44
N PRO A 238 7.18 -16.09 6.03
CA PRO A 238 7.30 -15.38 7.30
C PRO A 238 7.58 -16.32 8.47
N ILE A 239 7.15 -17.58 8.38
CA ILE A 239 7.41 -18.63 9.38
C ILE A 239 8.05 -19.85 8.71
N LYS A 240 9.14 -20.34 9.31
CA LYS A 240 9.83 -21.55 8.84
C LYS A 240 9.03 -22.81 9.18
N GLY A 241 9.25 -23.87 8.40
CA GLY A 241 8.59 -25.17 8.57
C GLY A 241 7.40 -25.37 7.62
N ASP A 242 6.50 -26.28 8.03
CA ASP A 242 5.37 -26.76 7.23
C ASP A 242 4.13 -25.85 7.35
N TRP A 243 4.35 -24.56 7.10
CA TRP A 243 3.32 -23.53 7.01
C TRP A 243 3.32 -22.95 5.61
N ASN A 244 2.14 -22.61 5.07
CA ASN A 244 2.06 -22.04 3.73
C ASN A 244 2.90 -20.76 3.60
N GLY A 245 3.46 -20.55 2.40
CA GLY A 245 4.15 -19.30 2.06
C GLY A 245 3.16 -18.26 1.56
N ALA A 246 3.66 -17.05 1.29
CA ALA A 246 2.89 -15.95 0.70
C ALA A 246 3.28 -15.71 -0.76
N GLY A 247 2.29 -15.74 -1.65
CA GLY A 247 2.42 -15.46 -3.08
C GLY A 247 2.06 -14.03 -3.50
N ALA A 248 2.30 -13.76 -4.79
CA ALA A 248 1.83 -12.58 -5.50
C ALA A 248 1.38 -12.98 -6.92
N HIS A 249 0.40 -13.88 -7.02
CA HIS A 249 0.00 -14.42 -8.32
C HIS A 249 -0.50 -13.32 -9.25
N THR A 250 -0.12 -13.38 -10.52
CA THR A 250 -0.44 -12.36 -11.50
C THR A 250 -1.20 -12.98 -12.66
N ASN A 251 -2.50 -12.70 -12.70
CA ASN A 251 -3.37 -12.95 -13.83
C ASN A 251 -3.07 -11.93 -14.93
N TYR A 252 -2.95 -12.39 -16.17
CA TYR A 252 -2.66 -11.55 -17.34
C TYR A 252 -3.60 -11.89 -18.49
N ARG A 253 -4.09 -10.85 -19.17
CA ARG A 253 -4.82 -10.96 -20.43
C ARG A 253 -4.29 -9.96 -21.44
#